data_AF-A0AA92BRQ0-F1
#
_entry.id   AF-A0AA92BRQ0-F1
#
_cell.length_a   1.000
_cell.length_b   1.000
_cell.length_c   1.000
_cell.angle_alpha   90.00
_cell.angle_beta   90.00
_cell.angle_gamma   90.00
#
_symmetry.space_group_name_H-M   'P 1'
#
loop_
_entity.id
_entity.type
_entity.pdbx_description
1 polymer ?
#
loop_
_entity_poly.entity_id
_entity_poly.type
_entity_poly.pdbx_seq_one_letter_code
_entity_poly.pdbx_strand_id
1 'polypeptide(L)'
;MPLLSFDRLSQQLPEPWQSSPVGRIGPACVKVLRMDQQPSGDEVHDYDEGLLVTEGCLRLGIDGGTVQVRAGQMYLVPAGQVHSVLPGSQGTLVIIDT
;
A
#
# COMPACT_ATOMS: atom_id res chain seq x y z
N MET A 1 7.97 1.86 -22.12
CA MET A 1 7.31 1.94 -20.81
C MET A 1 8.23 2.72 -19.89
N PRO A 2 7.78 3.78 -19.20
CA PRO A 2 8.66 4.57 -18.36
C PRO A 2 9.11 3.76 -17.16
N LEU A 3 10.35 3.98 -16.74
CA LEU A 3 10.88 3.49 -15.47
C LEU A 3 10.21 4.26 -14.32
N LEU A 4 9.53 3.56 -13.41
CA LEU A 4 8.89 4.15 -12.23
C LEU A 4 9.80 4.00 -11.02
N SER A 5 10.19 5.13 -10.43
CA SER A 5 10.96 5.15 -9.17
C SER A 5 10.01 5.44 -8.02
N PHE A 6 9.40 4.41 -7.43
CA PHE A 6 8.35 4.56 -6.42
C PHE A 6 8.77 5.42 -5.23
N ASP A 7 9.98 5.23 -4.70
CA ASP A 7 10.48 6.01 -3.56
C ASP A 7 10.63 7.50 -3.90
N ARG A 8 10.94 7.84 -5.16
CA ARG A 8 11.00 9.24 -5.62
C ARG A 8 9.60 9.81 -5.78
N LEU A 9 8.67 9.02 -6.33
CA LEU A 9 7.29 9.42 -6.56
C LEU A 9 6.56 9.65 -5.23
N SER A 10 6.75 8.79 -4.24
CA SER A 10 6.13 8.92 -2.91
C SER A 10 6.62 10.17 -2.17
N GLN A 11 7.91 10.50 -2.28
CA GLN A 11 8.48 11.72 -1.68
C GLN A 11 7.93 13.01 -2.29
N GLN A 12 7.42 12.97 -3.52
CA GLN A 12 6.83 14.12 -4.20
C GLN A 12 5.35 14.34 -3.84
N LEU A 13 4.72 13.40 -3.14
CA LEU A 13 3.33 13.54 -2.72
C LEU A 13 3.21 14.56 -1.57
N PRO A 14 2.20 15.44 -1.61
CA PRO A 14 2.01 16.47 -0.60
C PRO A 14 1.66 15.83 0.75
N GLU A 15 0.66 14.97 0.75
CA GLU A 15 0.10 14.36 1.96
C GLU A 15 0.45 12.87 2.06
N PRO A 16 0.78 12.39 3.27
CA PRO A 16 0.88 10.96 3.52
C PRO A 16 -0.49 10.29 3.47
N TRP A 17 -0.51 8.97 3.27
CA TRP A 17 -1.73 8.14 3.12
C TRP A 17 -2.69 8.54 1.99
N GLN A 18 -2.34 9.52 1.17
CA GLN A 18 -3.05 9.83 -0.06
C GLN A 18 -2.36 9.17 -1.24
N SER A 19 -2.94 8.08 -1.75
CA SER A 19 -2.39 7.36 -2.90
C SER A 19 -2.58 8.12 -4.20
N SER A 20 -1.58 8.03 -5.08
CA SER A 20 -1.60 8.65 -6.41
C SER A 20 -1.36 7.60 -7.50
N PRO A 21 -2.21 7.53 -8.55
CA PRO A 21 -1.99 6.66 -9.69
C PRO A 21 -0.71 7.03 -10.45
N VAL A 22 0.15 6.04 -10.70
CA VAL A 22 1.43 6.21 -11.41
C VAL A 22 1.54 5.34 -12.66
N GLY A 23 0.60 4.41 -12.86
CA GLY A 23 0.57 3.56 -14.05
C GLY A 23 -0.67 2.67 -14.11
N ARG A 24 -0.82 1.99 -15.26
CA ARG A 24 -1.89 1.03 -15.51
C ARG A 24 -1.34 -0.20 -16.23
N ILE A 25 -1.74 -1.40 -15.81
CA ILE A 25 -1.35 -2.68 -16.43
C ILE A 25 -2.63 -3.48 -16.67
N GLY A 26 -3.11 -3.50 -17.92
CA GLY A 26 -4.41 -4.08 -18.24
C GLY A 26 -5.52 -3.41 -17.41
N PRO A 27 -6.35 -4.17 -16.66
CA PRO A 27 -7.38 -3.60 -15.80
C PRO A 27 -6.82 -2.95 -14.53
N ALA A 28 -5.62 -3.32 -14.08
CA ALA A 28 -5.07 -2.89 -12.80
C ALA A 28 -4.47 -1.48 -12.83
N CYS A 29 -4.71 -0.72 -11.77
CA CYS A 29 -4.06 0.54 -11.45
C CYS A 29 -2.87 0.29 -10.53
N VAL A 30 -1.76 1.00 -10.78
CA VAL A 30 -0.62 1.03 -9.87
C VAL A 30 -0.60 2.40 -9.21
N LYS A 31 -0.70 2.43 -7.88
CA LYS A 31 -0.69 3.65 -7.07
C LYS A 31 0.50 3.63 -6.12
N VAL A 32 0.96 4.81 -5.72
CA VAL A 32 2.00 4.95 -4.69
C VAL A 32 1.54 5.93 -3.62
N LEU A 33 1.93 5.69 -2.36
CA LEU A 33 1.74 6.61 -1.25
C LEU A 33 2.96 6.65 -0.32
N ARG A 34 3.04 7.71 0.49
CA ARG A 34 3.97 7.83 1.62
C ARG A 34 3.23 7.47 2.92
N MET A 35 3.81 6.57 3.71
CA MET A 35 3.31 6.20 5.03
C MET A 35 3.99 7.05 6.11
N ASP A 36 3.25 7.51 7.13
CA ASP A 36 3.75 8.45 8.14
C ASP A 36 3.45 8.05 9.60
N GLN A 37 3.39 6.76 9.90
CA GLN A 37 3.12 6.17 11.22
C GLN A 37 1.66 6.20 11.67
N GLN A 38 0.81 7.01 11.04
CA GLN A 38 -0.62 7.08 11.36
C GLN A 38 -1.35 5.79 10.96
N PRO A 39 -2.31 5.31 11.77
CA PRO A 39 -3.19 4.21 11.38
C PRO A 39 -4.30 4.67 10.43
N SER A 40 -4.91 3.71 9.72
CA SER A 40 -6.19 3.89 9.02
C SER A 40 -7.27 3.00 9.64
N GLY A 41 -8.52 3.28 9.31
CA GLY A 41 -9.65 2.44 9.72
C GLY A 41 -9.68 1.10 8.98
N ASP A 42 -10.66 0.27 9.32
CA ASP A 42 -10.90 -0.97 8.59
C ASP A 42 -11.39 -0.67 7.16
N GLU A 43 -10.79 -1.37 6.21
CA GLU A 43 -11.05 -1.31 4.78
C GLU A 43 -11.44 -2.71 4.28
N VAL A 44 -12.34 -2.75 3.31
CA VAL A 44 -12.79 -3.98 2.65
C VAL A 44 -13.27 -3.65 1.25
N HIS A 45 -12.86 -4.48 0.29
CA HIS A 45 -13.15 -4.30 -1.13
C HIS A 45 -13.62 -5.61 -1.76
N ASP A 46 -14.30 -5.53 -2.90
CA ASP A 46 -14.78 -6.68 -3.69
C ASP A 46 -13.77 -7.18 -4.73
N TYR A 47 -12.53 -6.70 -4.66
CA TYR A 47 -11.39 -7.08 -5.49
C TYR A 47 -10.17 -7.42 -4.64
N ASP A 48 -9.24 -8.18 -5.23
CA ASP A 48 -7.95 -8.45 -4.61
C ASP A 48 -7.06 -7.20 -4.64
N GLU A 49 -6.35 -6.93 -3.56
CA GLU A 49 -5.45 -5.78 -3.43
C GLU A 49 -4.02 -6.24 -3.12
N GLY A 50 -3.06 -5.73 -3.89
CA GLY A 50 -1.63 -5.93 -3.65
C GLY A 50 -1.01 -4.77 -2.88
N LEU A 51 -0.46 -5.05 -1.70
CA LEU A 51 0.22 -4.09 -0.84
C LEU A 51 1.73 -4.35 -0.82
N LEU A 52 2.48 -3.73 -1.73
CA LEU A 52 3.93 -3.88 -1.89
C LEU A 52 4.69 -2.76 -1.18
N VAL A 53 5.55 -3.11 -0.23
CA VAL A 53 6.42 -2.14 0.45
C VAL A 53 7.74 -2.05 -0.29
N THR A 54 8.10 -0.85 -0.77
CA THR A 54 9.41 -0.61 -1.42
C THR A 54 10.44 -0.04 -0.44
N GLU A 55 9.98 0.67 0.59
CA GLU A 55 10.81 1.24 1.64
C GLU A 55 10.06 1.21 2.98
N GLY A 56 10.77 0.94 4.07
CA GLY A 56 10.20 0.86 5.41
C GLY A 56 9.42 -0.43 5.70
N CYS A 57 8.28 -0.30 6.37
CA CYS A 57 7.45 -1.40 6.85
C CYS A 57 5.99 -0.99 6.98
N LEU A 58 5.08 -1.77 6.40
CA LEU A 58 3.64 -1.70 6.65
C LEU A 58 3.28 -2.68 7.76
N ARG A 59 2.58 -2.19 8.79
CA ARG A 59 1.98 -3.03 9.83
C ARG A 59 0.50 -3.20 9.50
N LEU A 60 0.17 -4.33 8.89
CA LEU A 60 -1.18 -4.65 8.42
C LEU A 60 -1.95 -5.41 9.50
N GLY A 61 -3.13 -4.92 9.85
CA GLY A 61 -4.11 -5.63 10.68
C GLY A 61 -4.91 -6.59 9.81
N ILE A 62 -4.86 -7.90 10.10
CA ILE A 62 -5.61 -8.96 9.42
C ILE A 62 -6.07 -9.97 10.46
N ASP A 63 -7.35 -10.34 10.44
CA ASP A 63 -7.94 -11.37 11.30
C ASP A 63 -7.64 -11.18 12.80
N GLY A 64 -7.62 -9.92 13.26
CA GLY A 64 -7.27 -9.56 14.65
C GLY A 64 -5.78 -9.71 15.00
N GLY A 65 -4.94 -10.11 14.04
CA GLY A 65 -3.49 -10.19 14.14
C GLY A 65 -2.76 -9.05 13.44
N THR A 66 -1.42 -9.08 13.51
CA THR A 66 -0.56 -8.14 12.79
C THR A 66 0.39 -8.89 11.86
N VAL A 67 0.37 -8.50 10.59
CA VAL A 67 1.36 -8.89 9.59
C VAL A 67 2.31 -7.72 9.36
N GLN A 68 3.63 -7.95 9.42
CA GLN A 68 4.63 -6.95 9.06
C GLN A 68 5.12 -7.21 7.64
N VAL A 69 4.76 -6.32 6.72
CA VAL A 69 5.22 -6.33 5.33
C VAL A 69 6.42 -5.39 5.23
N ARG A 70 7.61 -5.94 5.00
CA ARG A 70 8.85 -5.16 4.91
C ARG A 70 9.21 -4.81 3.47
N ALA A 71 10.16 -3.90 3.29
CA ALA A 71 10.72 -3.57 1.98
C ALA A 71 11.06 -4.82 1.15
N GLY A 72 10.60 -4.84 -0.11
CA GLY A 72 10.72 -5.95 -1.05
C GLY A 72 9.67 -7.05 -0.88
N GLN A 73 8.74 -6.90 0.06
CA GLN A 73 7.64 -7.83 0.30
C GLN A 73 6.31 -7.24 -0.11
N MET A 74 5.40 -8.11 -0.53
CA MET A 74 4.02 -7.77 -0.84
C MET A 74 3.09 -8.68 -0.04
N TYR A 75 2.01 -8.11 0.46
CA TYR A 75 0.86 -8.87 0.95
C TYR A 75 -0.27 -8.77 -0.08
N LEU A 76 -0.91 -9.91 -0.39
CA LEU A 76 -2.09 -9.97 -1.24
C LEU A 76 -3.30 -10.11 -0.34
N VAL A 77 -4.12 -9.06 -0.27
CA VAL A 77 -5.38 -9.05 0.45
C VAL A 77 -6.46 -9.61 -0.47
N PRO A 78 -7.09 -10.75 -0.15
CA PRO A 78 -8.17 -11.30 -0.97
C PRO A 78 -9.43 -10.42 -0.92
N ALA A 79 -10.22 -10.44 -1.99
CA ALA A 79 -11.54 -9.82 -2.00
C ALA A 79 -12.39 -10.24 -0.77
N GLY A 80 -13.01 -9.25 -0.13
CA GLY A 80 -13.83 -9.42 1.07
C GLY A 80 -13.05 -9.56 2.38
N GLN A 81 -11.72 -9.57 2.36
CA GLN A 81 -10.90 -9.59 3.57
C GLN A 81 -10.84 -8.19 4.19
N VAL A 82 -11.36 -8.06 5.42
CA VAL A 82 -11.20 -6.85 6.22
C VAL A 82 -9.73 -6.70 6.62
N HIS A 83 -9.20 -5.51 6.42
CA HIS A 83 -7.83 -5.17 6.80
C HIS A 83 -7.72 -3.71 7.24
N SER A 84 -6.66 -3.37 7.99
CA SER A 84 -6.39 -1.99 8.40
C SER A 84 -4.91 -1.69 8.48
N VAL A 85 -4.54 -0.42 8.39
CA VAL A 85 -3.19 0.04 8.67
C VAL A 85 -3.04 0.29 10.17
N LEU A 86 -2.09 -0.39 10.80
CA LEU A 86 -1.80 -0.21 12.22
C LEU A 86 -0.77 0.91 12.45
N PRO A 87 -0.76 1.53 13.65
CA PRO A 87 0.26 2.51 14.00
C PRO A 87 1.65 1.90 13.88
N GLY A 88 2.65 2.67 13.44
CA GLY A 88 4.00 2.13 13.21
C GLY A 88 4.39 2.04 11.73
N SER A 89 3.42 2.16 10.82
CA SER A 89 3.62 1.96 9.38
C SER A 89 4.33 3.14 8.75
N GLN A 90 5.47 2.92 8.09
CA GLN A 90 6.29 4.00 7.54
C GLN A 90 7.01 3.61 6.26
N GLY A 91 7.33 4.61 5.45
CA GLY A 91 8.08 4.48 4.21
C GLY A 91 7.20 4.58 2.98
N THR A 92 7.44 3.75 1.96
CA THR A 92 6.73 3.79 0.67
C THR A 92 5.93 2.52 0.45
N LEU A 93 4.64 2.70 0.16
CA LEU A 93 3.70 1.64 -0.19
C LEU A 93 3.24 1.82 -1.64
N VAL A 94 3.27 0.72 -2.38
CA VAL A 94 2.71 0.60 -3.72
C VAL A 94 1.45 -0.25 -3.60
N ILE A 95 0.34 0.28 -4.11
CA ILE A 95 -0.95 -0.40 -4.14
C ILE A 95 -1.23 -0.84 -5.58
N ILE A 96 -1.65 -2.08 -5.75
CA ILE A 96 -2.05 -2.66 -7.03
C ILE A 96 -3.49 -3.17 -6.88
N ASP A 97 -4.42 -2.50 -7.53
CA ASP A 97 -5.86 -2.76 -7.46
C ASP A 97 -6.52 -2.61 -8.84
N THR A 98 -7.84 -2.86 -8.94
CA THR A 98 -8.61 -2.75 -10.20
C THR A 98 -9.71 -1.70 -10.13
#